data_AF-A0A017HMB9-F1
#
_entry.id   AF-A0A017HMB9-F1
#
_cell.length_a   1.000
_cell.length_b   1.000
_cell.length_c   1.000
_cell.angle_alpha   90.00
_cell.angle_beta   90.00
_cell.angle_gamma   90.00
#
_symmetry.space_group_name_H-M   'P 1'
#
loop_
_entity.id
_entity.type
_entity.pdbx_description
1 polymer ?
#
loop_
_entity_poly.entity_id
_entity_poly.type
_entity_poly.pdbx_seq_one_letter_code
_entity_poly.pdbx_strand_id
1 'polypeptide(L)'
;MVSGAIRTDFILSAEIMAISLATIEADDLVTRAIVLAAVGIAITIAVYGVVALIVKADDIGAAMARGRGAATRAIGRALVVGMPRFLALLSLVGTVAMLWVGGGILIHGVAAFGWHAPEDLIHDFAHTLAVVAGALEAAAAWLLTALASGVVGFGIGAAILGVLGLVRRQPAHG
;
A
#
# COMPACT_ATOMS: atom_id res chain seq x y z
N MET A 1 21.00 1.50 -11.08
CA MET A 1 20.30 0.90 -9.91
C MET A 1 19.95 1.94 -8.85
N VAL A 2 20.89 2.81 -8.43
CA VAL A 2 20.64 3.83 -7.38
C VAL A 2 19.50 4.80 -7.72
N SER A 3 19.44 5.37 -8.93
CA SER A 3 18.41 6.36 -9.31
C SER A 3 16.97 5.81 -9.28
N GLY A 4 16.77 4.52 -9.60
CA GLY A 4 15.44 3.89 -9.56
C GLY A 4 14.94 3.64 -8.14
N ALA A 5 15.83 3.26 -7.24
CA ALA A 5 15.52 3.08 -5.82
C ALA A 5 15.11 4.41 -5.18
N ILE A 6 15.86 5.49 -5.43
CA ILE A 6 15.54 6.84 -4.92
C ILE A 6 14.16 7.30 -5.39
N ARG A 7 13.83 7.09 -6.68
CA ARG A 7 12.53 7.51 -7.22
C ARG A 7 11.37 6.75 -6.58
N THR A 8 11.55 5.45 -6.33
CA THR A 8 10.53 4.61 -5.71
C THR A 8 10.31 5.01 -4.25
N ASP A 9 11.39 5.23 -3.50
CA ASP A 9 11.34 5.66 -2.11
C ASP A 9 10.73 7.07 -1.94
N PHE A 10 11.06 7.99 -2.85
CA PHE A 10 10.46 9.33 -2.87
C PHE A 10 8.96 9.30 -3.15
N ILE A 11 8.50 8.47 -4.10
CA ILE A 11 7.08 8.32 -4.40
C ILE A 11 6.33 7.75 -3.19
N LEU A 12 6.86 6.68 -2.59
CA LEU A 12 6.23 6.05 -1.43
C LEU A 12 6.18 6.97 -0.21
N SER A 13 7.26 7.70 0.07
CA SER A 13 7.28 8.66 1.19
C SER A 13 6.36 9.86 0.94
N ALA A 14 6.28 10.35 -0.31
CA ALA A 14 5.36 11.41 -0.68
C ALA A 14 3.89 10.97 -0.57
N GLU A 15 3.58 9.73 -0.96
CA GLU A 15 2.24 9.15 -0.84
C GLU A 15 1.79 9.07 0.62
N ILE A 16 2.64 8.52 1.50
CA ILE A 16 2.35 8.43 2.93
C ILE A 16 2.11 9.83 3.52
N MET A 17 2.90 10.84 3.11
CA MET A 17 2.68 12.22 3.54
C MET A 17 1.41 12.84 2.98
N ALA A 18 1.05 12.57 1.73
CA ALA A 18 -0.20 13.05 1.16
C ALA A 18 -1.43 12.48 1.88
N ILE A 19 -1.41 11.19 2.21
CA ILE A 19 -2.47 10.54 3.00
C ILE A 19 -2.54 11.15 4.39
N SER A 20 -1.40 11.27 5.06
CA SER A 20 -1.32 11.86 6.41
C SER A 20 -1.87 13.29 6.39
N LEU A 21 -1.47 14.09 5.40
CA LEU A 21 -1.94 15.45 5.22
C LEU A 21 -3.46 15.52 5.01
N ALA A 22 -4.04 14.62 4.22
CA ALA A 22 -5.48 14.58 3.97
C ALA A 22 -6.31 14.25 5.23
N THR A 23 -5.71 13.56 6.21
CA THR A 23 -6.39 13.19 7.47
C THR A 23 -6.26 14.21 8.59
N ILE A 24 -5.46 15.26 8.42
CA ILE A 24 -5.23 16.27 9.46
C ILE A 24 -6.25 17.40 9.37
N GLU A 25 -7.14 17.48 10.36
CA GLU A 25 -8.17 18.53 10.47
C GLU A 25 -7.66 19.83 11.13
N ALA A 26 -6.34 20.04 11.22
CA ALA A 26 -5.76 21.23 11.84
C ALA A 26 -5.68 22.42 10.87
N ASP A 27 -6.22 23.56 11.28
CA ASP A 27 -6.22 24.83 10.51
C ASP A 27 -4.86 25.55 10.53
N ASP A 28 -4.10 25.43 11.63
CA ASP A 28 -2.81 26.10 11.78
C ASP A 28 -1.63 25.28 11.21
N LEU A 29 -0.74 25.98 10.49
CA LEU A 29 0.40 25.39 9.79
C LEU A 29 1.40 24.72 10.75
N VAL A 30 1.61 25.28 11.94
CA VAL A 30 2.58 24.74 12.90
C VAL A 30 2.08 23.41 13.45
N THR A 31 0.81 23.35 13.84
CA THR A 31 0.18 22.10 14.31
C THR A 31 0.26 21.02 13.25
N ARG A 32 -0.11 21.35 12.01
CA ARG A 32 -0.03 20.42 10.88
C ARG A 32 1.39 19.93 10.61
N ALA A 33 2.38 20.83 10.64
CA ALA A 33 3.79 20.46 10.44
C ALA A 33 4.31 19.51 11.53
N ILE A 34 3.95 19.76 12.79
CA ILE A 34 4.32 18.89 13.91
C ILE A 34 3.71 17.50 13.75
N VAL A 35 2.41 17.42 13.40
CA VAL A 35 1.74 16.14 13.19
C VAL A 35 2.37 15.36 12.02
N LEU A 36 2.62 16.02 10.89
CA LEU A 36 3.28 15.37 9.74
C LEU A 36 4.69 14.88 10.10
N ALA A 37 5.47 15.67 10.84
CA ALA A 37 6.78 15.26 11.32
C ALA A 37 6.69 14.04 12.24
N ALA A 38 5.74 14.03 13.18
CA ALA A 38 5.51 12.90 14.08
C ALA A 38 5.10 11.64 13.31
N VAL A 39 4.17 11.75 12.36
CA VAL A 39 3.72 10.63 11.53
C VAL A 39 4.86 10.11 10.65
N GLY A 40 5.63 11.00 10.02
CA GLY A 40 6.79 10.62 9.20
C GLY A 40 7.82 9.82 10.00
N ILE A 41 8.16 10.27 11.21
CA ILE A 41 9.07 9.55 12.11
C ILE A 41 8.47 8.21 12.54
N ALA A 42 7.20 8.20 12.98
CA ALA A 42 6.52 7.01 13.46
C ALA A 42 6.45 5.92 12.39
N ILE A 43 6.05 6.28 11.16
CA ILE A 43 5.95 5.34 10.05
C ILE A 43 7.33 4.87 9.61
N THR A 44 8.35 5.74 9.60
CA THR A 44 9.73 5.32 9.33
C THR A 44 10.17 4.24 10.31
N ILE A 45 9.99 4.47 11.61
CA ILE A 45 10.35 3.48 12.64
C ILE A 45 9.53 2.20 12.47
N ALA A 46 8.22 2.30 12.23
CA ALA A 46 7.34 1.16 12.10
C ALA A 46 7.70 0.29 10.88
N VAL A 47 7.83 0.88 9.70
CA VAL A 47 8.11 0.15 8.45
C VAL A 47 9.49 -0.48 8.48
N TYR A 48 10.54 0.30 8.80
CA TYR A 48 11.90 -0.24 8.86
C TYR A 48 12.07 -1.23 10.03
N GLY A 49 11.36 -1.03 11.14
CA GLY A 49 11.30 -1.97 12.25
C GLY A 49 10.70 -3.31 11.86
N VAL A 50 9.55 -3.31 11.17
CA VAL A 50 8.93 -4.54 10.66
C VAL A 50 9.83 -5.25 9.66
N VAL A 51 10.44 -4.53 8.72
CA VAL A 51 11.40 -5.11 7.76
C VAL A 51 12.59 -5.73 8.48
N ALA A 52 13.15 -5.05 9.49
CA ALA A 52 14.25 -5.59 10.29
C ALA A 52 13.86 -6.86 11.04
N LEU A 53 12.63 -6.94 11.59
CA LEU A 53 12.11 -8.14 12.24
C LEU A 53 11.96 -9.30 11.25
N ILE A 54 11.46 -9.05 10.05
CA ILE A 54 11.31 -10.06 9.00
C ILE A 54 12.68 -10.64 8.61
N VAL A 55 13.67 -9.77 8.34
CA VAL A 55 15.03 -10.19 7.99
C VAL A 55 15.67 -10.97 9.14
N LYS A 56 15.47 -10.50 10.39
CA LYS A 56 15.99 -11.19 11.58
C LYS A 56 15.39 -12.59 11.74
N ALA A 57 14.11 -12.76 11.45
CA ALA A 57 13.45 -14.06 11.49
C ALA A 57 14.03 -15.02 10.44
N ASP A 58 14.39 -14.53 9.24
CA ASP A 58 15.07 -15.32 8.21
C ASP A 58 16.46 -15.79 8.66
N ASP A 59 17.26 -14.86 9.19
CA ASP A 59 18.61 -15.15 9.72
C ASP A 59 18.58 -16.18 10.85
N ILE A 60 17.62 -16.05 11.78
CA ILE A 60 17.42 -17.01 12.87
C ILE A 60 17.00 -18.37 12.30
N GLY A 61 16.09 -18.39 11.32
CA GLY A 61 15.71 -19.61 10.60
C GLY A 61 16.91 -20.33 9.99
N ALA A 62 17.77 -19.59 9.29
CA ALA A 62 18.98 -20.11 8.68
C ALA A 62 20.00 -20.63 9.71
N ALA A 63 20.14 -19.94 10.84
CA ALA A 63 20.98 -20.39 11.95
C ALA A 63 20.46 -21.69 12.57
N MET A 64 19.15 -21.79 12.83
CA MET A 64 18.51 -23.00 13.37
C MET A 64 18.61 -24.19 12.40
N ALA A 65 18.51 -23.94 11.09
CA ALA A 65 18.65 -24.98 10.05
C ALA A 65 20.05 -25.60 9.99
N ARG A 66 21.08 -24.93 10.53
CA ARG A 66 22.46 -25.44 10.65
C ARG A 66 22.76 -26.06 12.03
N GLY A 67 21.83 -25.96 12.98
CA GLY A 67 21.99 -26.42 14.35
C GLY A 67 21.98 -27.94 14.51
N ARG A 68 22.39 -28.43 15.70
CA ARG A 68 22.54 -29.87 15.98
C ARG A 68 21.23 -30.60 16.28
N GLY A 69 20.22 -29.93 16.85
CA GLY A 69 18.94 -30.55 17.23
C GLY A 69 18.04 -30.87 16.03
N ALA A 70 17.47 -32.08 15.98
CA ALA A 70 16.63 -32.51 14.85
C ALA A 70 15.35 -31.66 14.70
N ALA A 71 14.66 -31.37 15.80
CA ALA A 71 13.45 -30.55 15.81
C ALA A 71 13.74 -29.09 15.44
N THR A 72 14.76 -28.49 16.04
CA THR A 72 15.16 -27.09 15.74
C THR A 72 15.63 -26.92 14.29
N ARG A 73 16.32 -27.93 13.75
CA ARG A 73 16.72 -27.97 12.34
C ARG A 73 15.53 -28.07 11.39
N ALA A 74 14.51 -28.86 11.74
CA ALA A 74 13.29 -28.97 10.95
C ALA A 74 12.53 -27.64 10.92
N ILE A 75 12.36 -26.98 12.07
CA ILE A 75 11.72 -25.67 12.17
C ILE A 75 12.51 -24.60 11.41
N GLY A 76 13.84 -24.53 11.59
CA GLY A 76 14.68 -23.57 10.87
C GLY A 76 14.60 -23.71 9.36
N ARG A 77 14.56 -24.95 8.85
CA ARG A 77 14.40 -25.22 7.42
C ARG A 77 13.02 -24.81 6.91
N ALA A 78 11.97 -25.07 7.68
CA ALA A 78 10.62 -24.64 7.34
C ALA A 78 10.51 -23.11 7.23
N LEU A 79 11.16 -22.37 8.13
CA LEU A 79 11.21 -20.90 8.09
C LEU A 79 11.90 -20.37 6.83
N VAL A 80 13.11 -20.85 6.53
CA VAL A 80 13.86 -20.38 5.35
C VAL A 80 13.17 -20.76 4.04
N VAL A 81 12.59 -21.97 3.95
CA VAL A 81 11.85 -22.40 2.76
C VAL A 81 10.50 -21.67 2.62
N GLY A 82 9.92 -21.23 3.75
CA GLY A 82 8.70 -20.45 3.79
C GLY A 82 8.91 -18.97 3.42
N MET A 83 10.09 -18.41 3.72
CA MET A 83 10.39 -16.98 3.54
C MET A 83 10.10 -16.44 2.13
N PRO A 84 10.49 -17.11 1.02
CA PRO A 84 10.19 -16.61 -0.33
C PRO A 84 8.68 -16.48 -0.60
N ARG A 85 7.87 -17.42 -0.09
CA ARG A 85 6.40 -17.37 -0.25
C ARG A 85 5.80 -16.28 0.62
N PHE A 86 6.32 -16.11 1.83
CA PHE A 86 5.89 -15.03 2.72
C PHE A 86 6.17 -13.66 2.09
N LEU A 87 7.38 -13.43 1.56
CA LEU A 87 7.73 -12.19 0.87
C LEU A 87 6.90 -11.98 -0.41
N ALA A 88 6.61 -13.05 -1.17
CA ALA A 88 5.72 -12.96 -2.33
C ALA A 88 4.28 -12.58 -1.94
N LEU A 89 3.76 -13.16 -0.84
CA LEU A 89 2.45 -12.80 -0.31
C LEU A 89 2.42 -11.34 0.16
N LEU A 90 3.44 -10.89 0.89
CA LEU A 90 3.57 -9.49 1.29
C LEU A 90 3.63 -8.55 0.08
N SER A 91 4.35 -8.92 -0.98
CA SER A 91 4.40 -8.14 -2.21
C SER A 91 3.04 -8.08 -2.92
N LEU A 92 2.27 -9.17 -2.93
CA LEU A 92 0.93 -9.19 -3.50
C LEU A 92 -0.01 -8.29 -2.70
N VAL A 93 -0.04 -8.45 -1.37
CA VAL A 93 -0.84 -7.64 -0.46
C VAL A 93 -0.46 -6.16 -0.59
N GLY A 94 0.84 -5.85 -0.61
CA GLY A 94 1.34 -4.50 -0.82
C GLY A 94 0.90 -3.91 -2.16
N THR A 95 0.91 -4.70 -3.24
CA THR A 95 0.44 -4.25 -4.55
C THR A 95 -1.05 -3.91 -4.53
N VAL A 96 -1.88 -4.79 -3.95
CA VAL A 96 -3.33 -4.55 -3.81
C VAL A 96 -3.59 -3.32 -2.94
N ALA A 97 -2.84 -3.17 -1.85
CA ALA A 97 -2.94 -2.00 -0.97
C ALA A 97 -2.60 -0.71 -1.72
N MET A 98 -1.52 -0.67 -2.50
CA MET A 98 -1.12 0.51 -3.27
C MET A 98 -2.14 0.87 -4.36
N LEU A 99 -2.79 -0.11 -4.99
CA LEU A 99 -3.87 0.15 -5.96
C LEU A 99 -5.09 0.80 -5.29
N TRP A 100 -5.46 0.28 -4.11
CA TRP A 100 -6.55 0.86 -3.32
C TRP A 100 -6.20 2.28 -2.85
N VAL A 101 -5.06 2.46 -2.20
CA VAL A 101 -4.62 3.75 -1.66
C VAL A 101 -4.49 4.80 -2.77
N GLY A 102 -3.79 4.48 -3.85
CA GLY A 102 -3.64 5.38 -5.00
C GLY A 102 -4.98 5.72 -5.67
N GLY A 103 -5.87 4.74 -5.82
CA GLY A 103 -7.22 4.97 -6.33
C GLY A 103 -8.04 5.91 -5.43
N GLY A 104 -7.95 5.74 -4.11
CA GLY A 104 -8.56 6.62 -3.13
C GLY A 104 -8.04 8.06 -3.22
N ILE A 105 -6.72 8.24 -3.32
CA ILE A 105 -6.10 9.57 -3.50
C ILE A 105 -6.64 10.25 -4.77
N LEU A 106 -6.81 9.51 -5.87
CA LEU A 106 -7.33 10.05 -7.12
C LEU A 106 -8.80 10.46 -6.99
N ILE A 107 -9.65 9.61 -6.39
CA ILE A 107 -11.08 9.91 -6.21
C ILE A 107 -11.26 11.18 -5.35
N HIS A 108 -10.64 11.21 -4.17
CA HIS A 108 -10.71 12.38 -3.28
C HIS A 108 -10.03 13.61 -3.88
N GLY A 109 -8.95 13.42 -4.63
CA GLY A 109 -8.28 14.51 -5.34
C GLY A 109 -9.19 15.17 -6.37
N VAL A 110 -9.90 14.36 -7.18
CA VAL A 110 -10.84 14.87 -8.20
C VAL A 110 -12.03 15.58 -7.54
N ALA A 111 -12.52 15.09 -6.41
CA ALA A 111 -13.52 15.77 -5.60
C ALA A 111 -13.03 17.12 -5.07
N ALA A 112 -11.79 17.19 -4.57
CA ALA A 112 -11.18 18.45 -4.14
C ALA A 112 -11.01 19.47 -5.28
N PHE A 113 -10.94 19.02 -6.54
CA PHE A 113 -10.96 19.88 -7.73
C PHE A 113 -12.38 20.27 -8.20
N GLY A 114 -13.41 19.90 -7.46
CA GLY A 114 -14.81 20.29 -7.69
C GLY A 114 -15.66 19.26 -8.44
N TRP A 115 -15.12 18.07 -8.74
CA TRP A 115 -15.89 17.00 -9.37
C TRP A 115 -16.13 15.84 -8.39
N HIS A 116 -17.23 15.93 -7.62
CA HIS A 116 -17.58 14.97 -6.57
C HIS A 116 -18.24 13.67 -7.07
N ALA A 117 -18.74 13.65 -8.30
CA ALA A 117 -19.53 12.53 -8.82
C ALA A 117 -18.88 11.13 -8.68
N PRO A 118 -17.55 10.95 -8.85
CA PRO A 118 -16.91 9.64 -8.63
C PRO A 118 -16.94 9.21 -7.16
N GLU A 119 -16.80 10.14 -6.23
CA GLU A 119 -16.84 9.90 -4.79
C GLU A 119 -18.26 9.56 -4.34
N ASP A 120 -19.23 10.38 -4.73
CA ASP A 120 -20.64 10.21 -4.40
C ASP A 120 -21.18 8.87 -4.92
N LEU A 121 -20.84 8.49 -6.16
CA LEU A 121 -21.28 7.23 -6.76
C LEU A 121 -20.74 6.01 -6.00
N ILE A 122 -19.46 6.06 -5.60
CA ILE A 122 -18.85 4.97 -4.83
C ILE A 122 -19.48 4.89 -3.43
N HIS A 123 -19.70 6.04 -2.79
CA HIS A 123 -20.30 6.13 -1.47
C HIS A 123 -21.74 5.59 -1.47
N ASP A 124 -22.57 6.07 -2.39
CA ASP A 124 -23.97 5.65 -2.51
C ASP A 124 -24.10 4.16 -2.84
N PHE A 125 -23.26 3.66 -3.74
CA PHE A 125 -23.22 2.25 -4.10
C PHE A 125 -22.80 1.38 -2.91
N ALA A 126 -21.75 1.78 -2.20
CA ALA A 126 -21.24 1.07 -1.04
C ALA A 126 -22.28 1.03 0.09
N HIS A 127 -22.91 2.16 0.41
CA HIS A 127 -23.96 2.22 1.43
C HIS A 127 -25.17 1.39 1.05
N THR A 128 -25.68 1.53 -0.18
CA THR A 128 -26.86 0.78 -0.64
C THR A 128 -26.67 -0.74 -0.53
N LEU A 129 -25.47 -1.23 -0.87
CA LEU A 129 -25.13 -2.65 -0.73
C LEU A 129 -24.79 -3.05 0.70
N ALA A 130 -24.29 -2.14 1.54
CA ALA A 130 -23.92 -2.42 2.92
C ALA A 130 -25.14 -2.47 3.86
N VAL A 131 -26.27 -1.84 3.53
CA VAL A 131 -27.49 -1.83 4.37
C VAL A 131 -27.97 -3.25 4.71
N VAL A 132 -27.82 -4.22 3.79
CA VAL A 132 -28.20 -5.62 4.04
C VAL A 132 -27.28 -6.34 5.04
N ALA A 133 -26.13 -5.76 5.40
CA ALA A 133 -25.20 -6.33 6.38
C ALA A 133 -25.58 -6.03 7.85
N GLY A 134 -26.58 -5.18 8.09
CA GLY A 134 -27.09 -4.87 9.43
C GLY A 134 -25.99 -4.39 10.38
N ALA A 135 -25.70 -5.14 11.44
CA ALA A 135 -24.67 -4.78 12.43
C ALA A 135 -23.25 -4.64 11.84
N LEU A 136 -22.99 -5.18 10.65
CA LEU A 136 -21.71 -5.07 9.95
C LEU A 136 -21.72 -4.05 8.82
N GLU A 137 -22.75 -3.20 8.72
CA GLU A 137 -22.89 -2.19 7.66
C GLU A 137 -21.62 -1.33 7.51
N ALA A 138 -21.09 -0.79 8.61
CA ALA A 138 -19.90 0.08 8.56
C ALA A 138 -18.67 -0.66 7.99
N ALA A 139 -18.46 -1.92 8.39
CA ALA A 139 -17.36 -2.73 7.87
C ALA A 139 -17.56 -3.11 6.40
N ALA A 140 -18.79 -3.42 6.00
CA ALA A 140 -19.15 -3.72 4.62
C ALA A 140 -19.00 -2.49 3.72
N ALA A 141 -19.49 -1.32 4.15
CA ALA A 141 -19.34 -0.06 3.43
C ALA A 141 -17.87 0.30 3.24
N TRP A 142 -17.06 0.21 4.30
CA TRP A 142 -15.61 0.42 4.21
C TRP A 142 -14.95 -0.52 3.20
N LEU A 143 -15.28 -1.81 3.24
CA LEU A 143 -14.71 -2.80 2.33
C LEU A 143 -15.12 -2.54 0.88
N LEU A 144 -16.38 -2.20 0.64
CA LEU A 144 -16.90 -1.89 -0.70
C LEU A 144 -16.26 -0.62 -1.27
N THR A 145 -16.15 0.44 -0.47
CA THR A 145 -15.43 1.66 -0.85
C THR A 145 -13.97 1.38 -1.15
N ALA A 146 -13.33 0.51 -0.35
CA ALA A 146 -11.95 0.10 -0.58
C ALA A 146 -11.75 -0.65 -1.90
N LEU A 147 -12.63 -1.62 -2.17
CA LEU A 147 -12.62 -2.39 -3.40
C LEU A 147 -12.90 -1.51 -4.62
N ALA A 148 -13.90 -0.64 -4.55
CA ALA A 148 -14.24 0.30 -5.62
C ALA A 148 -13.06 1.24 -5.93
N SER A 149 -12.44 1.79 -4.89
CA SER A 149 -11.24 2.62 -5.02
C SER A 149 -10.08 1.85 -5.65
N GLY A 150 -9.86 0.60 -5.25
CA GLY A 150 -8.86 -0.29 -5.85
C GLY A 150 -9.13 -0.58 -7.33
N VAL A 151 -10.39 -0.77 -7.73
CA VAL A 151 -10.78 -0.97 -9.14
C VAL A 151 -10.51 0.30 -9.96
N VAL A 152 -10.84 1.48 -9.44
CA VAL A 152 -10.54 2.76 -10.09
C VAL A 152 -9.03 2.95 -10.23
N GLY A 153 -8.27 2.74 -9.15
CA GLY A 153 -6.81 2.82 -9.15
C GLY A 153 -6.18 1.86 -10.16
N PHE A 154 -6.67 0.62 -10.23
CA PHE A 154 -6.24 -0.35 -11.23
C PHE A 154 -6.58 0.09 -12.66
N GLY A 155 -7.80 0.56 -12.91
CA GLY A 155 -8.24 1.03 -14.23
C GLY A 155 -7.38 2.19 -14.75
N ILE A 156 -7.13 3.19 -13.89
CA ILE A 156 -6.29 4.34 -14.24
C ILE A 156 -4.83 3.91 -14.43
N GLY A 157 -4.29 3.08 -13.52
CA GLY A 157 -2.94 2.55 -13.63
C GLY A 157 -2.72 1.77 -14.94
N ALA A 158 -3.68 0.90 -15.29
CA ALA A 158 -3.67 0.16 -16.55
C ALA A 158 -3.76 1.08 -17.77
N ALA A 159 -4.61 2.11 -17.73
CA ALA A 159 -4.73 3.09 -18.81
C ALA A 159 -3.42 3.87 -19.02
N ILE A 160 -2.79 4.34 -17.94
CA ILE A 160 -1.49 5.04 -17.99
C ILE A 160 -0.43 4.12 -18.60
N LEU A 161 -0.33 2.88 -18.14
CA LEU A 161 0.61 1.90 -18.70
C LEU A 161 0.33 1.62 -20.18
N GLY A 162 -0.93 1.53 -20.58
CA GLY A 162 -1.34 1.38 -21.97
C GLY A 162 -0.87 2.54 -22.84
N VAL A 163 -1.12 3.78 -22.41
CA VAL A 163 -0.68 5.00 -23.11
C VAL A 163 0.85 5.08 -23.18
N LEU A 164 1.54 4.84 -22.07
CA LEU A 164 3.01 4.82 -22.05
C LEU A 164 3.58 3.74 -22.97
N GLY A 165 2.92 2.58 -23.05
CA GLY A 165 3.27 1.51 -23.98
C GLY A 165 3.10 1.91 -25.44
N LEU A 166 2.09 2.73 -25.76
CA LEU A 166 1.90 3.30 -27.11
C LEU A 166 2.95 4.36 -27.44
N VAL A 167 3.30 5.22 -26.48
CA VAL A 167 4.28 6.31 -26.66
C VAL A 167 5.71 5.77 -26.75
N ARG A 168 6.05 4.71 -26.00
CA ARG A 168 7.39 4.08 -26.02
C ARG A 168 7.61 3.08 -27.16
N ARG A 169 6.65 2.90 -28.06
CA ARG A 169 6.83 2.12 -29.30
C ARG A 169 7.64 2.94 -30.35
N GLN A 170 8.92 3.17 -30.09
CA GLN A 170 9.95 3.55 -31.09
C GLN A 170 11.32 2.99 -30.66
N PRO A 171 12.14 2.54 -31.62
CA PRO A 171 12.30 1.14 -32.04
C PRO A 171 13.35 0.38 -31.22
N ALA A 172 13.19 -0.95 -31.15
CA ALA A 172 14.27 -1.85 -30.78
C ALA A 172 15.39 -1.70 -31.82
N HIS A 173 16.54 -1.15 -31.40
CA HIS A 173 17.75 -1.20 -32.20
C HIS A 173 18.24 -2.65 -32.24
N GLY A 174 18.38 -3.17 -33.47
CA GLY A 174 19.07 -4.42 -33.77
C GLY A 174 20.58 -4.31 -33.64
#